data_AF-A0A9P5RRT5-F1
#
_entry.id   AF-A0A9P5RRT5-F1
#
_cell.length_a   1.000
_cell.length_b   1.000
_cell.length_c   1.000
_cell.angle_alpha   90.00
_cell.angle_beta   90.00
_cell.angle_gamma   90.00
#
_symmetry.space_group_name_H-M   'P 1'
#
loop_
_entity.id
_entity.type
_entity.pdbx_description
1 polymer ?
#
loop_
_entity_poly.entity_id
_entity_poly.type
_entity_poly.pdbx_seq_one_letter_code
_entity_poly.pdbx_strand_id
1 'polypeptide(L)'
;GKVRNVPIMDTDLGLPLAGVRKESGELIDIPSEDYVFNFKTAAPAVIVRFASHTPNFTIRVHDAKTDKFLGYVVSGSDVALGATGRMSNLNEGKYTVATFNWRGLVLQTEDLSSKPAQLGAGSYKIYVASQRKLTKGAYPSDFEIFDLGTFNVSA
;
A
#
# COMPACT_ATOMS: atom_id res chain seq x y z
N GLY A 1 -3.92 20.68 -18.73
CA GLY A 1 -2.49 20.45 -18.42
C GLY A 1 -1.99 19.20 -19.13
N LYS A 2 -0.67 19.04 -19.33
CA LYS A 2 -0.10 17.81 -19.91
C LYS A 2 -0.31 16.65 -18.92
N VAL A 3 -0.84 15.51 -19.38
CA VAL A 3 -1.16 14.34 -18.53
C VAL A 3 0.05 13.85 -17.72
N ARG A 4 1.25 13.94 -18.29
CA ARG A 4 2.52 13.63 -17.63
C ARG A 4 2.84 14.48 -16.38
N ASN A 5 2.15 15.61 -16.20
CA ASN A 5 2.35 16.52 -15.06
C ASN A 5 1.31 16.30 -13.95
N VAL A 6 0.40 15.32 -14.10
CA VAL A 6 -0.58 14.98 -13.06
C VAL A 6 0.10 13.98 -12.11
N PRO A 7 0.15 14.25 -10.79
CA PRO A 7 0.67 13.30 -9.81
C PRO A 7 -0.05 11.94 -9.90
N ILE A 8 0.66 10.85 -9.65
CA ILE A 8 0.10 9.48 -9.69
C ILE A 8 -0.55 9.14 -8.35
N MET A 9 0.13 9.52 -7.28
CA MET A 9 -0.40 9.58 -5.92
C MET A 9 -0.44 11.04 -5.49
N ASP A 10 -1.30 11.34 -4.52
CA ASP A 10 -1.35 12.67 -3.91
C ASP A 10 -0.17 12.86 -2.95
N THR A 11 1.05 12.92 -3.49
CA THR A 11 2.29 13.17 -2.74
C THR A 11 2.30 14.54 -2.07
N ASP A 12 1.56 15.51 -2.63
CA ASP A 12 1.36 16.83 -2.03
C ASP A 12 0.62 16.76 -0.68
N LEU A 13 -0.06 15.64 -0.40
CA LEU A 13 -0.68 15.34 0.90
C LEU A 13 0.16 14.38 1.74
N GLY A 14 1.40 14.10 1.35
CA GLY A 14 2.30 13.17 2.03
C GLY A 14 1.98 11.69 1.79
N LEU A 15 1.22 11.35 0.74
CA LEU A 15 0.83 9.97 0.43
C LEU A 15 1.67 9.39 -0.74
N PRO A 16 1.94 8.07 -0.76
CA PRO A 16 1.51 7.05 0.21
C PRO A 16 2.30 7.16 1.52
N LEU A 17 1.66 6.78 2.63
CA LEU A 17 2.31 6.75 3.94
C LEU A 17 1.92 5.50 4.73
N ALA A 18 2.66 5.25 5.80
CA ALA A 18 2.41 4.16 6.72
C ALA A 18 2.00 4.66 8.11
N GLY A 19 1.18 3.86 8.79
CA GLY A 19 0.74 4.09 10.16
C GLY A 19 0.50 2.78 10.89
N VAL A 20 0.00 2.89 12.13
CA VAL A 20 -0.35 1.75 12.98
C VAL A 20 -1.86 1.67 13.13
N ARG A 21 -2.44 0.53 12.74
CA ARG A 21 -3.85 0.20 13.01
C ARG A 21 -3.95 -0.57 14.32
N LYS A 22 -4.47 0.09 15.36
CA LYS A 22 -4.75 -0.56 16.65
C LYS A 22 -5.92 -1.55 16.54
N GLU A 23 -6.01 -2.46 17.49
CA GLU A 23 -7.15 -3.38 17.66
C GLU A 23 -8.49 -2.64 17.73
N SER A 24 -8.53 -1.48 18.38
CA SER A 24 -9.71 -0.60 18.46
C SER A 24 -10.19 -0.06 17.11
N GLY A 25 -9.40 -0.24 16.05
CA GLY A 25 -9.63 0.36 14.74
C GLY A 25 -9.08 1.79 14.60
N GLU A 26 -8.46 2.34 15.65
CA GLU A 26 -7.77 3.62 15.57
C GLU A 26 -6.55 3.51 14.66
N LEU A 27 -6.33 4.53 13.83
CA LEU A 27 -5.13 4.70 13.02
C LEU A 27 -4.29 5.81 13.64
N ILE A 28 -3.04 5.51 13.98
CA ILE A 28 -2.09 6.47 14.53
C ILE A 28 -0.81 6.47 13.70
N ASP A 29 0.01 7.52 13.87
CA ASP A 29 1.36 7.56 13.31
C ASP A 29 2.25 6.47 13.93
N ILE A 30 3.31 6.10 13.21
CA ILE A 30 4.32 5.18 13.74
C ILE A 30 5.07 5.91 14.87
N PRO A 31 5.02 5.43 16.12
CA PRO A 31 5.54 6.18 17.27
C PRO A 31 7.05 6.45 17.25
N SER A 32 7.83 5.56 16.63
CA SER A 32 9.29 5.63 16.55
C SER A 32 9.80 4.77 15.40
N GLU A 33 11.03 5.01 14.94
CA GLU A 33 11.70 4.18 13.91
C GLU A 33 11.85 2.71 14.35
N ASP A 34 12.04 2.50 15.65
CA ASP A 34 12.25 1.17 16.25
C ASP A 34 10.94 0.43 16.55
N TYR A 35 9.80 0.98 16.12
CA TYR A 35 8.49 0.45 16.48
C TYR A 35 8.32 -0.98 15.95
N VAL A 36 7.95 -1.89 16.85
CA VAL A 36 7.63 -3.27 16.52
C VAL A 36 6.11 -3.41 16.44
N PHE A 37 5.61 -3.59 15.22
CA PHE A 37 4.21 -3.85 14.96
C PHE A 37 3.78 -5.20 15.56
N ASN A 38 2.47 -5.40 15.70
CA ASN A 38 1.89 -6.67 16.06
C ASN A 38 0.71 -6.97 15.13
N PHE A 39 0.74 -8.09 14.40
CA PHE A 39 -0.33 -8.39 13.43
C PHE A 39 -1.73 -8.54 14.06
N LYS A 40 -1.84 -8.75 15.37
CA LYS A 40 -3.12 -8.84 16.10
C LYS A 40 -3.54 -7.51 16.69
N THR A 41 -2.66 -6.82 17.41
CA THR A 41 -3.06 -5.67 18.24
C THR A 41 -2.66 -4.31 17.66
N ALA A 42 -1.67 -4.26 16.77
CA ALA A 42 -1.11 -3.01 16.24
C ALA A 42 -0.47 -3.25 14.87
N ALA A 43 -1.30 -3.49 13.86
CA ALA A 43 -0.87 -3.93 12.54
C ALA A 43 -0.35 -2.75 11.70
N PRO A 44 0.61 -2.96 10.79
CA PRO A 44 0.94 -1.96 9.79
C PRO A 44 -0.27 -1.60 8.93
N ALA A 45 -0.46 -0.31 8.70
CA ALA A 45 -1.45 0.21 7.78
C ALA A 45 -0.77 1.05 6.71
N VAL A 46 -1.11 0.80 5.45
CA VAL A 46 -0.64 1.61 4.32
C VAL A 46 -1.81 2.46 3.84
N ILE A 47 -1.64 3.78 3.86
CA ILE A 47 -2.64 4.74 3.42
C ILE A 47 -2.22 5.30 2.08
N VAL A 48 -3.13 5.24 1.11
CA VAL A 48 -2.88 5.69 -0.26
C VAL A 48 -4.02 6.54 -0.74
N ARG A 49 -3.72 7.44 -1.66
CA ARG A 49 -4.74 8.18 -2.41
C ARG A 49 -4.32 8.33 -3.86
N PHE A 50 -5.25 7.99 -4.75
CA PHE A 50 -5.04 8.06 -6.19
C PHE A 50 -5.50 9.42 -6.71
N ALA A 51 -4.55 10.23 -7.16
CA ALA A 51 -4.78 11.60 -7.62
C ALA A 51 -5.62 11.65 -8.92
N SER A 52 -5.43 10.68 -9.81
CA SER A 52 -6.18 10.51 -11.07
C SER A 52 -5.99 9.10 -11.62
N HIS A 53 -6.77 8.72 -12.65
CA HIS A 53 -6.86 7.41 -13.31
C HIS A 53 -5.60 6.53 -13.18
N THR A 54 -5.47 5.83 -12.05
CA THR A 54 -4.34 4.96 -11.76
C THR A 54 -4.67 3.60 -12.37
N PRO A 55 -3.99 3.20 -13.45
CA PRO A 55 -4.31 1.97 -14.18
C PRO A 55 -3.99 0.72 -13.38
N ASN A 56 -2.97 0.77 -12.52
CA ASN A 56 -2.51 -0.35 -11.74
C ASN A 56 -1.80 0.15 -10.48
N PHE A 57 -2.11 -0.50 -9.37
CA PHE A 57 -1.62 -0.20 -8.04
C PHE A 57 -1.29 -1.51 -7.33
N THR A 58 -0.16 -1.55 -6.63
CA THR A 58 0.17 -2.67 -5.75
C THR A 58 0.83 -2.21 -4.47
N ILE A 59 0.57 -2.89 -3.35
CA ILE A 59 1.41 -2.81 -2.15
C ILE A 59 2.16 -4.13 -2.04
N ARG A 60 3.49 -4.07 -2.13
CA ARG A 60 4.39 -5.22 -2.21
C ARG A 60 5.13 -5.39 -0.90
N VAL A 61 5.18 -6.63 -0.43
CA VAL A 61 5.94 -7.02 0.76
C VAL A 61 7.20 -7.74 0.31
N HIS A 62 8.35 -7.31 0.81
CA HIS A 62 9.63 -7.96 0.58
C HIS A 62 10.25 -8.36 1.93
N ASP A 63 11.00 -9.45 1.94
CA ASP A 63 11.85 -9.80 3.07
C ASP A 63 12.92 -8.72 3.26
N ALA A 64 13.07 -8.16 4.46
CA ALA A 64 13.95 -7.00 4.65
C ALA A 64 15.44 -7.32 4.47
N LYS A 65 15.85 -8.58 4.73
CA LYS A 65 17.25 -9.00 4.67
C LYS A 65 17.69 -9.33 3.25
N THR A 66 16.83 -10.02 2.50
CA THR A 66 17.14 -10.55 1.17
C THR A 66 16.53 -9.72 0.04
N ASP A 67 15.65 -8.78 0.37
CA ASP A 67 14.85 -7.99 -0.58
C ASP A 67 13.99 -8.85 -1.52
N LYS A 68 13.78 -10.13 -1.18
CA LYS A 68 12.98 -11.06 -1.97
C LYS A 68 11.50 -10.69 -1.85
N PHE A 69 10.81 -10.57 -2.98
CA PHE A 69 9.36 -10.38 -3.02
C PHE A 69 8.63 -11.57 -2.35
N LEU A 70 7.72 -11.25 -1.43
CA LEU A 70 6.93 -12.22 -0.68
C LEU A 70 5.46 -12.23 -1.12
N GLY A 71 4.95 -11.12 -1.64
CA GLY A 71 3.59 -11.03 -2.16
C GLY A 71 2.98 -9.63 -2.08
N TYR A 72 1.75 -9.53 -2.56
CA TYR A 72 0.90 -8.34 -2.48
C TYR A 72 0.10 -8.34 -1.17
N VAL A 73 -0.03 -7.19 -0.51
CA VAL A 73 -0.77 -7.07 0.76
C VAL A 73 -2.22 -7.50 0.58
N VAL A 74 -2.70 -8.33 1.50
CA VAL A 74 -4.12 -8.66 1.66
C VAL A 74 -4.62 -8.03 2.97
N SER A 75 -5.72 -7.30 2.88
CA SER A 75 -6.35 -6.55 3.97
C SER A 75 -7.83 -6.90 4.03
N GLY A 76 -8.19 -7.89 4.85
CA GLY A 76 -9.57 -8.40 4.87
C GLY A 76 -9.93 -9.08 3.54
N SER A 77 -10.98 -8.60 2.87
CA SER A 77 -11.36 -9.04 1.53
C SER A 77 -10.59 -8.34 0.41
N ASP A 78 -9.88 -7.26 0.72
CA ASP A 78 -9.20 -6.45 -0.29
C ASP A 78 -7.78 -6.96 -0.54
N VAL A 79 -7.39 -7.00 -1.80
CA VAL A 79 -6.01 -7.27 -2.22
C VAL A 79 -5.45 -5.99 -2.81
N ALA A 80 -4.28 -5.57 -2.34
CA ALA A 80 -3.56 -4.41 -2.88
C ALA A 80 -2.87 -4.79 -4.20
N LEU A 81 -3.68 -5.11 -5.21
CA LEU A 81 -3.26 -5.55 -6.53
C LEU A 81 -4.28 -5.09 -7.59
N GLY A 82 -3.78 -4.45 -8.64
CA GLY A 82 -4.55 -4.19 -9.86
C GLY A 82 -5.13 -2.79 -9.96
N ALA A 83 -6.10 -2.63 -10.86
CA ALA A 83 -6.70 -1.36 -11.21
C ALA A 83 -7.75 -0.94 -10.16
N THR A 84 -7.46 0.11 -9.41
CA THR A 84 -8.39 0.68 -8.41
C THR A 84 -9.24 1.83 -8.98
N GLY A 85 -8.92 2.32 -10.18
CA GLY A 85 -9.62 3.43 -10.81
C GLY A 85 -9.32 4.77 -10.13
N ARG A 86 -10.20 5.76 -10.33
CA ARG A 86 -10.10 7.07 -9.68
C ARG A 86 -10.79 7.02 -8.32
N MET A 87 -10.11 7.39 -7.24
CA MET A 87 -10.82 7.78 -6.02
C MET A 87 -11.51 9.12 -6.27
N SER A 88 -12.80 9.23 -5.99
CA SER A 88 -13.51 10.52 -6.09
C SER A 88 -12.82 11.55 -5.19
N ASN A 89 -12.59 12.75 -5.74
CA ASN A 89 -12.01 13.84 -4.97
C ASN A 89 -13.02 14.38 -3.95
N LEU A 90 -12.48 14.97 -2.88
CA LEU A 90 -13.13 15.73 -1.80
C LEU A 90 -14.64 15.45 -1.64
N ASN A 91 -14.99 14.47 -0.81
CA ASN A 91 -16.38 14.33 -0.37
C ASN A 91 -16.55 15.15 0.92
N GLU A 92 -17.49 16.10 0.94
CA GLU A 92 -17.81 16.89 2.13
C GLU A 92 -16.60 17.60 2.79
N GLY A 93 -15.62 18.06 2.00
CA GLY A 93 -14.43 18.74 2.54
C GLY A 93 -13.32 17.79 3.03
N LYS A 94 -13.48 16.47 2.89
CA LYS A 94 -12.46 15.47 3.26
C LYS A 94 -11.96 14.71 2.04
N TYR A 95 -10.65 14.50 2.00
CA TYR A 95 -10.04 13.66 0.97
C TYR A 95 -10.31 12.18 1.28
N THR A 96 -10.88 11.46 0.30
CA THR A 96 -11.03 10.00 0.38
C THR A 96 -9.67 9.34 0.23
N VAL A 97 -9.32 8.46 1.17
CA VAL A 97 -8.10 7.63 1.14
C VAL A 97 -8.49 6.16 1.19
N ALA A 98 -7.65 5.29 0.65
CA ALA A 98 -7.75 3.84 0.88
C ALA A 98 -6.70 3.43 1.93
N THR A 99 -7.12 2.58 2.86
CA THR A 99 -6.27 2.08 3.94
C THR A 99 -6.20 0.57 3.87
N PHE A 100 -5.00 0.03 3.69
CA PHE A 100 -4.73 -1.41 3.68
C PHE A 100 -4.10 -1.81 5.01
N ASN A 101 -4.85 -2.54 5.83
CA ASN A 101 -4.41 -3.02 7.14
C ASN A 101 -3.76 -4.38 6.96
N TRP A 102 -2.44 -4.42 6.95
CA TRP A 102 -1.70 -5.63 6.67
C TRP A 102 -1.47 -6.46 7.94
N ARG A 103 -2.21 -7.55 8.08
CA ARG A 103 -2.09 -8.49 9.22
C ARG A 103 -1.26 -9.72 8.87
N GLY A 104 -0.25 -9.54 8.02
CA GLY A 104 0.67 -10.59 7.58
C GLY A 104 0.17 -11.44 6.42
N LEU A 105 -1.08 -11.26 5.96
CA LEU A 105 -1.59 -11.95 4.78
C LEU A 105 -1.05 -11.33 3.50
N VAL A 106 -0.53 -12.16 2.59
CA VAL A 106 -0.05 -11.76 1.28
C VAL A 106 -0.52 -12.71 0.18
N LEU A 107 -0.74 -12.18 -1.03
CA LEU A 107 -0.96 -12.98 -2.23
C LEU A 107 0.35 -13.06 -3.01
N GLN A 108 0.91 -14.26 -3.17
CA GLN A 108 2.28 -14.44 -3.72
C GLN A 108 2.35 -14.25 -5.25
N THR A 109 1.20 -14.33 -5.93
CA THR A 109 1.06 -14.20 -7.38
C THR A 109 -0.02 -13.18 -7.71
N GLU A 110 -0.19 -12.87 -8.98
CA GLU A 110 -1.29 -12.00 -9.45
C GLU A 110 -2.62 -12.75 -9.62
N ASP A 111 -2.65 -14.05 -9.32
CA ASP A 111 -3.85 -14.87 -9.41
C ASP A 111 -4.73 -14.68 -8.17
N LEU A 112 -5.82 -13.91 -8.33
CA LEU A 112 -6.78 -13.62 -7.27
C LEU A 112 -7.54 -14.86 -6.76
N SER A 113 -7.48 -16.00 -7.45
CA SER A 113 -8.05 -17.27 -6.98
C SER A 113 -7.11 -18.03 -6.05
N SER A 114 -5.84 -17.65 -6.00
CA SER A 114 -4.85 -18.25 -5.11
C SER A 114 -5.15 -17.92 -3.64
N LYS A 115 -4.86 -18.88 -2.75
CA LYS A 115 -5.03 -18.68 -1.31
C LYS A 115 -3.93 -17.73 -0.78
N PRO A 116 -4.28 -16.70 0.01
CA PRO A 116 -3.27 -15.88 0.68
C PRO A 116 -2.37 -16.69 1.61
N ALA A 117 -1.08 -16.37 1.62
CA ALA A 117 -0.10 -16.90 2.55
C ALA A 117 -0.03 -16.01 3.79
N GLN A 118 0.08 -16.64 4.98
CA GLN A 118 0.30 -15.94 6.23
C GLN A 118 1.80 -15.83 6.52
N LEU A 119 2.29 -14.61 6.62
CA LEU A 119 3.63 -14.31 7.10
C LEU A 119 3.64 -14.23 8.63
N GLY A 120 4.75 -14.68 9.23
CA GLY A 120 4.96 -14.69 10.68
C GLY A 120 5.67 -13.43 11.18
N ALA A 121 6.15 -13.49 12.42
CA ALA A 121 7.04 -12.45 12.94
C ALA A 121 8.31 -12.34 12.09
N GLY A 122 8.82 -11.12 11.92
CA GLY A 122 9.97 -10.85 11.06
C GLY A 122 10.09 -9.38 10.69
N SER A 123 11.04 -9.09 9.81
CA SER A 123 11.30 -7.74 9.30
C SER A 123 11.00 -7.71 7.80
N TYR A 124 10.18 -6.75 7.39
CA TYR A 124 9.67 -6.67 6.02
C TYR A 124 9.80 -5.26 5.47
N LYS A 125 10.19 -5.14 4.21
CA LYS A 125 10.09 -3.87 3.49
C LYS A 125 8.76 -3.78 2.77
N ILE A 126 8.15 -2.61 2.85
CA ILE A 126 6.86 -2.34 2.22
C ILE A 126 7.05 -1.30 1.12
N TYR A 127 6.71 -1.68 -0.09
CA TYR A 127 6.74 -0.80 -1.24
C TYR A 127 5.35 -0.56 -1.76
N VAL A 128 5.05 0.68 -2.13
CA VAL A 128 3.87 0.99 -2.91
C VAL A 128 4.30 1.24 -4.35
N ALA A 129 3.79 0.44 -5.28
CA ALA A 129 4.08 0.59 -6.70
C ALA A 129 2.82 1.06 -7.42
N SER A 130 2.93 2.15 -8.18
CA SER A 130 1.82 2.68 -8.98
C SER A 130 2.27 3.03 -10.39
N GLN A 131 1.46 2.69 -11.38
CA GLN A 131 1.78 2.95 -12.79
C GLN A 131 1.50 4.41 -13.19
N ARG A 132 2.47 5.03 -13.88
CA ARG A 132 2.29 6.36 -14.50
C ARG A 132 1.19 6.31 -15.56
N LYS A 133 0.53 7.44 -15.79
CA LYS A 133 -0.30 7.62 -16.99
C LYS A 133 0.43 8.52 -17.98
N LEU A 134 0.76 8.01 -19.16
CA LEU A 134 1.47 8.79 -20.18
C LEU A 134 0.50 9.72 -20.92
N THR A 135 -0.63 9.18 -21.38
CA THR A 135 -1.73 9.90 -22.06
C THR A 135 -3.08 9.20 -21.81
N LYS A 136 -4.20 9.70 -22.37
CA LYS A 136 -5.52 9.05 -22.24
C LYS A 136 -5.47 7.64 -22.83
N GLY A 137 -5.53 6.62 -21.98
CA GLY A 137 -5.55 5.22 -22.38
C GLY A 137 -4.16 4.60 -22.63
N ALA A 138 -3.07 5.34 -22.45
CA ALA A 138 -1.71 4.81 -22.59
C ALA A 138 -0.98 4.81 -21.23
N TYR A 139 -0.48 3.64 -20.85
CA TYR A 139 0.18 3.38 -19.58
C TYR A 139 1.54 2.71 -19.86
N PRO A 140 2.65 3.13 -19.21
CA PRO A 140 3.94 2.49 -19.34
C PRO A 140 3.94 1.14 -18.61
N SER A 141 4.91 0.29 -18.96
CA SER A 141 5.24 -0.92 -18.19
C SER A 141 5.73 -0.61 -16.78
N ASP A 142 6.38 0.55 -16.62
CA ASP A 142 7.16 0.86 -15.44
C ASP A 142 6.29 1.48 -14.34
N PHE A 143 6.59 1.08 -13.10
CA PHE A 143 5.95 1.59 -11.89
C PHE A 143 6.81 2.69 -11.25
N GLU A 144 6.15 3.71 -10.70
CA GLU A 144 6.74 4.53 -9.67
C GLU A 144 6.68 3.78 -8.34
N ILE A 145 7.82 3.63 -7.67
CA ILE A 145 7.96 2.88 -6.42
C ILE A 145 8.19 3.86 -5.29
N PHE A 146 7.37 3.75 -4.25
CA PHE A 146 7.51 4.45 -2.99
C PHE A 146 7.93 3.44 -1.93
N ASP A 147 9.13 3.60 -1.36
CA ASP A 147 9.61 2.81 -0.24
C ASP A 147 9.05 3.39 1.07
N LEU A 148 8.26 2.61 1.80
CA LEU A 148 7.70 3.00 3.09
C LEU A 148 8.58 2.59 4.27
N GLY A 149 9.74 1.97 4.00
CA GLY A 149 10.71 1.54 4.99
C GLY A 149 10.53 0.08 5.43
N THR A 150 11.29 -0.26 6.48
CA THR A 150 11.31 -1.60 7.08
C THR A 150 10.40 -1.64 8.29
N PHE A 151 9.47 -2.59 8.32
CA PHE A 151 8.57 -2.85 9.44
C PHE A 151 9.03 -4.12 10.16
N ASN A 152 9.34 -3.97 11.44
CA ASN A 152 9.56 -5.08 12.34
C ASN A 152 8.22 -5.52 12.92
N VAL A 153 7.87 -6.80 12.82
CA VAL A 153 6.56 -7.30 13.22
C VAL A 153 6.70 -8.48 14.16
N SER A 154 5.92 -8.44 15.23
CA SER A 154 5.62 -9.54 16.13
C SER A 154 4.28 -10.21 15.75
N ALA A 155 4.12 -11.48 16.13
CA ALA A 155 2.93 -12.29 15.84
C ALA A 155 2.01 -12.46 17.06
#